data_AF-A0A0U0WFB1-F1
#
_entry.id   AF-A0A0U0WFB1-F1
#
_cell.length_a   1.000
_cell.length_b   1.000
_cell.length_c   1.000
_cell.angle_alpha   90.00
_cell.angle_beta   90.00
_cell.angle_gamma   90.00
#
_symmetry.space_group_name_H-M   'P 1'
#
loop_
_entity.id
_entity.type
_entity.pdbx_description
1 polymer ?
#
loop_
_entity_poly.entity_id
_entity_poly.type
_entity_poly.pdbx_seq_one_letter_code
_entity_poly.pdbx_strand_id
1 'polypeptide(L)'
;MTRPLDFEQITRAPKALLHDHLDGGLRPSTVIDIAGEIGYDELPATEADELATWFRTRSHSGSLERYLEPFSHTVAVMQTADSLHRVAYECVEDLAADSVVYAEIRFAPELHIDRRLTFDEIVDAVLAGFADGEKACAAAGRPIVVRLLVTAMRHAAVSREIAELAVRWRDKGVVGFDIAGAEAGNPPTRHLDAFEYMRDNNARFTIHAGEAFGLPSIHEAIAFCGADRLGHGVRIVDDIALLDDGAGAGSVRLGRLASILRDKRIPLELCPSSNVQTGAVKSIADHPFDLLARTRFRVTVNTDNRLMSDTSMSLEMSRLAEAFGYGWSDLERFTINAMKSAFIPFDQRLAIIDEVIKPRYAVLISG
;
A
#
# COMPACT_ATOMS: atom_id res chain seq x y z
N MET A 1 16.52 0.88 28.82
CA MET A 1 16.61 0.82 27.34
C MET A 1 15.98 -0.48 26.93
N THR A 2 14.87 -0.44 26.19
CA THR A 2 14.30 -1.63 25.55
C THR A 2 15.33 -2.20 24.57
N ARG A 3 15.50 -3.53 24.56
CA ARG A 3 16.39 -4.20 23.62
C ARG A 3 15.88 -3.91 22.19
N PRO A 4 16.76 -3.59 21.22
CA PRO A 4 16.36 -3.45 19.82
C PRO A 4 15.62 -4.70 19.35
N LEU A 5 14.57 -4.52 18.55
CA LEU A 5 13.85 -5.63 17.93
C LEU A 5 14.78 -6.34 16.94
N ASP A 6 14.80 -7.67 16.98
CA ASP A 6 15.57 -8.48 16.04
C ASP A 6 14.80 -8.67 14.73
N PHE A 7 15.48 -8.55 13.60
CA PHE A 7 14.87 -8.65 12.27
C PHE A 7 14.21 -10.03 12.04
N GLU A 8 14.86 -11.11 12.47
CA GLU A 8 14.30 -12.47 12.36
C GLU A 8 13.02 -12.63 13.20
N GLN A 9 12.92 -11.94 14.33
CA GLN A 9 11.67 -11.92 15.09
C GLN A 9 10.60 -11.08 14.38
N ILE A 10 10.98 -9.96 13.76
CA ILE A 10 10.06 -9.12 13.00
C ILE A 10 9.45 -9.92 11.85
N THR A 11 10.22 -10.72 11.10
CA THR A 11 9.68 -11.55 9.99
C THR A 11 8.64 -12.58 10.41
N ARG A 12 8.57 -12.90 11.71
CA ARG A 12 7.59 -13.83 12.29
C ARG A 12 6.40 -13.13 12.95
N ALA A 13 6.46 -11.81 13.13
CA ALA A 13 5.36 -11.04 13.71
C ALA A 13 4.22 -10.85 12.70
N PRO A 14 2.95 -11.04 13.10
CA PRO A 14 1.82 -10.88 12.17
C PRO A 14 1.74 -9.44 11.68
N LYS A 15 1.57 -9.24 10.37
CA LYS A 15 1.38 -7.92 9.74
C LYS A 15 0.05 -7.82 9.02
N ALA A 16 -0.42 -6.59 8.84
CA ALA A 16 -1.51 -6.26 7.93
C ALA A 16 -1.04 -5.14 6.99
N LEU A 17 -1.24 -5.34 5.69
CA LEU A 17 -0.77 -4.46 4.61
C LEU A 17 -1.97 -3.89 3.87
N LEU A 18 -2.08 -2.56 3.75
CA LEU A 18 -3.24 -1.93 3.09
C LEU A 18 -2.90 -1.21 1.80
N HIS A 19 -1.61 -1.00 1.52
CA HIS A 19 -1.14 -0.19 0.42
C HIS A 19 0.06 -0.85 -0.23
N ASP A 20 -0.24 -1.70 -1.21
CA ASP A 20 0.75 -2.40 -2.00
C ASP A 20 0.23 -2.62 -3.42
N HIS A 21 1.05 -2.27 -4.39
CA HIS A 21 0.76 -2.34 -5.81
C HIS A 21 1.21 -3.68 -6.38
N LEU A 22 0.29 -4.41 -7.01
CA LEU A 22 0.59 -5.70 -7.63
C LEU A 22 1.64 -5.55 -8.74
N ASP A 23 1.44 -4.54 -9.60
CA ASP A 23 2.30 -4.14 -10.72
C ASP A 23 3.62 -3.50 -10.27
N GLY A 24 3.74 -3.15 -8.99
CA GLY A 24 4.96 -2.71 -8.34
C GLY A 24 5.64 -3.78 -7.47
N GLY A 25 5.11 -5.01 -7.44
CA GLY A 25 5.48 -6.04 -6.46
C GLY A 25 6.02 -7.35 -7.04
N LEU A 26 6.33 -7.40 -8.34
CA LEU A 26 6.77 -8.61 -9.04
C LEU A 26 8.15 -9.08 -8.56
N ARG A 27 8.37 -10.39 -8.60
CA ARG A 27 9.72 -10.97 -8.48
C ARG A 27 10.54 -10.63 -9.75
N PRO A 28 11.79 -10.15 -9.64
CA PRO A 28 12.63 -9.88 -10.81
C PRO A 28 12.78 -11.07 -11.75
N SER A 29 12.93 -12.28 -11.20
CA SER A 29 12.99 -13.52 -11.98
C SER A 29 11.72 -13.76 -12.79
N THR A 30 10.55 -13.51 -12.21
CA THR A 30 9.27 -13.66 -12.89
C THR A 30 9.09 -12.65 -14.02
N VAL A 31 9.61 -11.42 -13.86
CA VAL A 31 9.65 -10.42 -14.95
C VAL A 31 10.46 -10.96 -16.13
N ILE A 32 11.64 -11.53 -15.88
CA ILE A 32 12.51 -12.12 -16.91
C ILE A 32 11.84 -13.32 -17.59
N ASP A 33 11.30 -14.24 -16.79
CA ASP A 33 10.64 -15.45 -17.29
C ASP A 33 9.48 -15.11 -18.24
N ILE A 34 8.55 -14.27 -17.76
CA ILE A 34 7.37 -13.89 -18.55
C ILE A 34 7.80 -13.09 -19.79
N ALA A 35 8.78 -12.17 -19.66
CA ALA A 35 9.29 -11.44 -20.81
C ALA A 35 9.80 -12.39 -21.90
N GLY A 36 10.53 -13.45 -21.55
CA GLY A 36 10.95 -14.50 -22.46
C GLY A 36 9.79 -15.26 -23.10
N GLU A 37 8.75 -15.62 -22.31
CA GLU A 37 7.55 -16.33 -22.79
C GLU A 37 6.73 -15.49 -23.80
N ILE A 38 6.61 -14.18 -23.56
CA ILE A 38 5.76 -13.30 -24.38
C ILE A 38 6.52 -12.56 -25.49
N GLY A 39 7.84 -12.71 -25.54
CA GLY A 39 8.73 -12.08 -26.51
C GLY A 39 8.99 -10.59 -26.26
N TYR A 40 9.04 -10.15 -25.00
CA TYR A 40 9.39 -8.78 -24.62
C TYR A 40 10.91 -8.65 -24.42
N ASP A 41 11.58 -7.86 -25.26
CA ASP A 41 13.04 -7.76 -25.34
C ASP A 41 13.62 -6.41 -24.87
N GLU A 42 12.79 -5.51 -24.33
CA GLU A 42 13.22 -4.20 -23.86
C GLU A 42 13.70 -4.18 -22.39
N LEU A 43 13.80 -5.34 -21.73
CA LEU A 43 14.30 -5.39 -20.36
C LEU A 43 15.74 -4.86 -20.27
N PRO A 44 16.06 -4.05 -19.24
CA PRO A 44 17.37 -3.44 -19.09
C PRO A 44 18.45 -4.41 -18.58
N ALA A 45 18.04 -5.59 -18.11
CA ALA A 45 18.91 -6.67 -17.66
C ALA A 45 18.18 -8.02 -17.79
N THR A 46 18.94 -9.11 -17.98
CA THR A 46 18.42 -10.48 -18.12
C THR A 46 18.70 -11.36 -16.90
N GLU A 47 19.44 -10.86 -15.92
CA GLU A 47 19.71 -11.55 -14.65
C GLU A 47 18.90 -10.90 -13.52
N ALA A 48 18.33 -11.72 -12.64
CA ALA A 48 17.36 -11.27 -11.63
C ALA A 48 17.94 -10.21 -10.68
N ASP A 49 19.17 -10.40 -10.18
CA ASP A 49 19.82 -9.48 -9.24
C ASP A 49 20.18 -8.13 -9.90
N GLU A 50 20.59 -8.17 -11.18
CA GLU A 50 20.90 -6.97 -11.95
C GLU A 50 19.62 -6.18 -12.26
N LEU A 51 18.54 -6.88 -12.64
CA LEU A 51 17.24 -6.27 -12.89
C LEU A 51 16.65 -5.66 -11.60
N ALA A 52 16.73 -6.36 -10.48
CA ALA A 52 16.32 -5.83 -9.17
C ALA A 52 17.09 -4.56 -8.81
N THR A 53 18.41 -4.57 -9.01
CA THR A 53 19.27 -3.40 -8.77
C THR A 53 18.88 -2.24 -9.68
N TRP A 54 18.55 -2.51 -10.95
CA TRP A 54 18.09 -1.49 -11.88
C TRP A 54 16.78 -0.86 -11.43
N PHE A 55 15.76 -1.66 -11.07
CA PHE A 55 14.47 -1.18 -10.56
C PHE A 55 14.66 -0.26 -9.35
N ARG A 56 15.40 -0.72 -8.34
CA ARG A 56 15.69 0.05 -7.13
C ARG A 56 16.42 1.36 -7.41
N THR A 57 17.43 1.31 -8.27
CA THR A 57 18.26 2.49 -8.58
C THR A 57 17.47 3.54 -9.35
N ARG A 58 16.64 3.11 -10.31
CA ARG A 58 15.77 4.02 -11.06
C ARG A 58 14.66 4.62 -10.22
N SER A 59 14.12 3.84 -9.29
CA SER A 59 13.05 4.28 -8.41
C SER A 59 13.54 5.24 -7.32
N HIS A 60 14.82 5.17 -6.90
CA HIS A 60 15.42 6.13 -5.97
C HIS A 60 15.78 7.46 -6.67
N SER A 61 14.76 8.15 -7.19
CA SER A 61 14.91 9.29 -8.10
C SER A 61 14.71 10.66 -7.45
N GLY A 62 14.07 10.70 -6.27
CA GLY A 62 13.68 11.94 -5.59
C GLY A 62 12.51 12.68 -6.25
N SER A 63 11.78 12.03 -7.16
CA SER A 63 10.57 12.56 -7.81
C SER A 63 9.60 11.43 -8.09
N LEU A 64 8.31 11.64 -7.78
CA LEU A 64 7.25 10.67 -8.07
C LEU A 64 7.18 10.32 -9.56
N GLU A 65 7.31 11.30 -10.46
CA GLU A 65 7.23 11.07 -11.90
C GLU A 65 8.33 10.12 -12.40
N ARG A 66 9.56 10.32 -11.92
CA ARG A 66 10.69 9.44 -12.27
C ARG A 66 10.62 8.09 -11.58
N TYR A 67 10.07 8.04 -10.37
CA TYR A 67 9.80 6.79 -9.66
C TYR A 67 8.87 5.87 -10.45
N LEU A 68 7.94 6.42 -11.23
CA LEU A 68 6.97 5.66 -12.02
C LEU A 68 7.53 5.12 -13.35
N GLU A 69 8.65 5.64 -13.86
CA GLU A 69 9.22 5.23 -15.16
C GLU A 69 9.47 3.71 -15.28
N PRO A 70 10.01 3.01 -14.25
CA PRO A 70 10.28 1.57 -14.34
C PRO A 70 9.05 0.68 -14.53
N PHE A 71 7.84 1.16 -14.22
CA PHE A 71 6.61 0.37 -14.35
C PHE A 71 6.31 -0.06 -15.79
N SER A 72 6.88 0.61 -16.79
CA SER A 72 6.70 0.20 -18.19
C SER A 72 7.06 -1.29 -18.40
N HIS A 73 8.10 -1.77 -17.72
CA HIS A 73 8.54 -3.17 -17.83
C HIS A 73 7.62 -4.15 -17.10
N THR A 74 7.14 -3.81 -15.90
CA THR A 74 6.24 -4.68 -15.14
C THR A 74 4.86 -4.74 -15.78
N VAL A 75 4.35 -3.61 -16.27
CA VAL A 75 3.11 -3.54 -17.04
C VAL A 75 3.21 -4.34 -18.34
N ALA A 76 4.34 -4.25 -19.07
CA ALA A 76 4.53 -4.99 -20.32
C ALA A 76 4.43 -6.51 -20.15
N VAL A 77 4.92 -7.05 -19.03
CA VAL A 77 4.84 -8.50 -18.74
C VAL A 77 3.50 -8.93 -18.15
N MET A 78 2.64 -8.01 -17.75
CA MET A 78 1.32 -8.30 -17.16
C MET A 78 0.16 -8.13 -18.15
N GLN A 79 0.37 -8.47 -19.43
CA GLN A 79 -0.64 -8.29 -20.48
C GLN A 79 -1.46 -9.55 -20.80
N THR A 80 -1.24 -10.67 -20.09
CA THR A 80 -2.00 -11.91 -20.31
C THR A 80 -2.64 -12.40 -19.02
N ALA A 81 -3.75 -13.14 -19.12
CA ALA A 81 -4.44 -13.68 -17.94
C ALA A 81 -3.52 -14.62 -17.13
N ASP A 82 -2.72 -15.44 -17.80
CA ASP A 82 -1.76 -16.35 -17.15
C ASP A 82 -0.66 -15.57 -16.40
N SER A 83 -0.13 -14.50 -17.01
CA SER A 83 0.85 -13.63 -16.37
C SER A 83 0.26 -12.92 -15.14
N LEU A 84 -0.95 -12.39 -15.25
CA LEU A 84 -1.68 -11.74 -14.15
C LEU A 84 -1.94 -12.72 -12.99
N HIS A 85 -2.41 -13.93 -13.30
CA HIS A 85 -2.64 -14.99 -12.32
C HIS A 85 -1.33 -15.37 -11.61
N ARG A 86 -0.25 -15.63 -12.35
CA ARG A 86 1.06 -15.97 -11.79
C ARG A 86 1.56 -14.89 -10.84
N VAL A 87 1.56 -13.63 -11.27
CA VAL A 87 2.01 -12.50 -10.45
C VAL A 87 1.15 -12.35 -9.19
N ALA A 88 -0.17 -12.51 -9.31
CA ALA A 88 -1.08 -12.48 -8.16
C ALA A 88 -0.81 -13.63 -7.18
N TYR A 89 -0.62 -14.86 -7.67
CA TYR A 89 -0.30 -16.02 -6.87
C TYR A 89 1.03 -15.83 -6.10
N GLU A 90 2.09 -15.41 -6.79
CA GLU A 90 3.41 -15.17 -6.19
C GLU A 90 3.39 -14.04 -5.15
N CYS A 91 2.58 -12.99 -5.39
CA CYS A 91 2.35 -11.94 -4.40
C CYS A 91 1.82 -12.49 -3.08
N VAL A 92 0.87 -13.43 -3.11
CA VAL A 92 0.36 -14.08 -1.89
C VAL A 92 1.44 -14.90 -1.19
N GLU A 93 2.24 -15.65 -1.95
CA GLU A 93 3.33 -16.45 -1.38
C GLU A 93 4.36 -15.59 -0.63
N ASP A 94 4.76 -14.47 -1.24
CA ASP A 94 5.77 -13.56 -0.69
C ASP A 94 5.26 -12.89 0.58
N LEU A 95 4.00 -12.43 0.57
CA LEU A 95 3.37 -11.81 1.74
C LEU A 95 3.15 -12.81 2.88
N ALA A 96 2.72 -14.05 2.56
CA ALA A 96 2.60 -15.10 3.56
C ALA A 96 3.95 -15.51 4.16
N ALA A 97 5.02 -15.52 3.34
CA ALA A 97 6.39 -15.75 3.81
C ALA A 97 6.86 -14.66 4.78
N ASP A 98 6.41 -13.42 4.59
CA ASP A 98 6.71 -12.29 5.46
C ASP A 98 5.72 -12.14 6.64
N SER A 99 4.99 -13.20 6.99
CA SER A 99 3.98 -13.23 8.07
C SER A 99 2.87 -12.17 7.95
N VAL A 100 2.58 -11.70 6.74
CA VAL A 100 1.37 -10.91 6.50
C VAL A 100 0.16 -11.81 6.64
N VAL A 101 -0.78 -11.45 7.50
CA VAL A 101 -2.01 -12.22 7.74
C VAL A 101 -3.21 -11.65 6.99
N TYR A 102 -3.11 -10.39 6.56
CA TYR A 102 -4.11 -9.72 5.75
C TYR A 102 -3.45 -8.70 4.81
N ALA A 103 -3.82 -8.71 3.54
CA ALA A 103 -3.35 -7.73 2.57
C ALA A 103 -4.51 -7.17 1.72
N GLU A 104 -4.47 -5.87 1.45
CA GLU A 104 -5.21 -5.23 0.38
C GLU A 104 -4.22 -4.78 -0.69
N ILE A 105 -4.27 -5.48 -1.83
CA ILE A 105 -3.42 -5.23 -2.99
C ILE A 105 -4.19 -4.37 -3.97
N ARG A 106 -3.51 -3.43 -4.62
CA ARG A 106 -4.08 -2.55 -5.63
C ARG A 106 -3.35 -2.67 -6.95
N PHE A 107 -4.01 -2.40 -8.06
CA PHE A 107 -3.39 -2.21 -9.38
C PHE A 107 -4.38 -1.51 -10.30
N ALA A 108 -3.92 -1.02 -11.44
CA ALA A 108 -4.77 -0.35 -12.42
C ALA A 108 -5.11 -1.28 -13.59
N PRO A 109 -6.34 -1.87 -13.65
CA PRO A 109 -6.72 -2.77 -14.75
C PRO A 109 -6.59 -2.14 -16.13
N GLU A 110 -6.74 -0.82 -16.23
CA GLU A 110 -6.59 -0.07 -17.47
C GLU A 110 -5.18 -0.11 -18.08
N LEU A 111 -4.16 -0.50 -17.32
CA LEU A 111 -2.80 -0.68 -17.83
C LEU A 111 -2.58 -2.04 -18.49
N HIS A 112 -3.55 -2.97 -18.41
CA HIS A 112 -3.37 -4.37 -18.81
C HIS A 112 -4.26 -4.79 -19.99
N ILE A 113 -4.59 -3.84 -20.87
CA ILE A 113 -5.51 -4.01 -22.00
C ILE A 113 -4.84 -4.14 -23.37
N ASP A 114 -3.51 -4.03 -23.47
CA ASP A 114 -2.82 -3.94 -24.76
C ASP A 114 -2.92 -5.24 -25.57
N ARG A 115 -3.10 -6.38 -24.90
CA ARG A 115 -3.41 -7.68 -25.53
C ARG A 115 -4.89 -8.04 -25.50
N ARG A 116 -5.77 -7.04 -25.42
CA ARG A 116 -7.23 -7.10 -25.60
C ARG A 116 -8.00 -7.87 -24.52
N LEU A 117 -7.44 -8.00 -23.33
CA LEU A 117 -8.21 -8.43 -22.17
C LEU A 117 -9.23 -7.34 -21.80
N THR A 118 -10.42 -7.77 -21.40
CA THR A 118 -11.41 -6.91 -20.77
C THR A 118 -11.07 -6.68 -19.30
N PHE A 119 -11.59 -5.60 -18.70
CA PHE A 119 -11.42 -5.35 -17.26
C PHE A 119 -11.92 -6.50 -16.38
N ASP A 120 -13.01 -7.15 -16.78
CA ASP A 120 -13.55 -8.30 -16.07
C ASP A 120 -12.60 -9.51 -16.14
N GLU A 121 -12.00 -9.81 -17.30
CA GLU A 121 -11.00 -10.90 -17.43
C GLU A 121 -9.71 -10.60 -16.64
N ILE A 122 -9.28 -9.34 -16.61
CA ILE A 122 -8.10 -8.89 -15.86
C ILE A 122 -8.31 -9.08 -14.35
N VAL A 123 -9.45 -8.63 -13.82
CA VAL A 123 -9.79 -8.76 -12.39
C VAL A 123 -10.00 -10.23 -12.02
N ASP A 124 -10.68 -11.02 -12.86
CA ASP A 124 -10.89 -12.44 -12.61
C ASP A 124 -9.58 -13.22 -12.50
N ALA A 125 -8.63 -12.98 -13.42
CA ALA A 125 -7.31 -13.62 -13.41
C ALA A 125 -6.52 -13.32 -12.13
N VAL A 126 -6.51 -12.05 -11.68
CA VAL A 126 -5.83 -11.64 -10.44
C VAL A 126 -6.49 -12.27 -9.22
N LEU A 127 -7.82 -12.24 -9.12
CA LEU A 127 -8.54 -12.83 -8.00
C LEU A 127 -8.38 -14.36 -7.94
N ALA A 128 -8.35 -15.04 -9.09
CA ALA A 128 -8.04 -16.47 -9.16
C ALA A 128 -6.62 -16.77 -8.65
N GLY A 129 -5.63 -15.97 -9.05
CA GLY A 129 -4.26 -16.09 -8.55
C GLY A 129 -4.18 -15.90 -7.03
N PHE A 130 -4.88 -14.91 -6.49
CA PHE A 130 -4.98 -14.73 -5.04
C PHE A 130 -5.61 -15.94 -4.35
N ALA A 131 -6.74 -16.44 -4.84
CA ALA A 131 -7.43 -17.58 -4.23
C ALA A 131 -6.57 -18.85 -4.21
N ASP A 132 -5.86 -19.13 -5.30
CA ASP A 132 -4.94 -20.27 -5.40
C ASP A 132 -3.73 -20.10 -4.47
N GLY A 133 -3.18 -18.89 -4.40
CA GLY A 133 -2.07 -18.54 -3.50
C GLY A 133 -2.46 -18.66 -2.02
N GLU A 134 -3.64 -18.15 -1.64
CA GLU A 134 -4.18 -18.26 -0.28
C GLU A 134 -4.33 -19.73 0.12
N LYS A 135 -4.89 -20.56 -0.78
CA LYS A 135 -5.06 -22.00 -0.57
C LYS A 135 -3.72 -22.72 -0.40
N ALA A 136 -2.74 -22.42 -1.24
CA ALA A 136 -1.40 -23.00 -1.16
C ALA A 136 -0.70 -22.60 0.16
N CYS A 137 -0.76 -21.33 0.54
CA CYS A 137 -0.16 -20.82 1.78
C CYS A 137 -0.83 -21.42 3.02
N ALA A 138 -2.16 -21.55 3.03
CA ALA A 138 -2.89 -22.21 4.11
C ALA A 138 -2.49 -23.69 4.26
N ALA A 139 -2.35 -24.43 3.14
CA ALA A 139 -1.87 -25.81 3.16
C ALA A 139 -0.43 -25.93 3.69
N ALA A 140 0.39 -24.88 3.49
CA ALA A 140 1.75 -24.78 4.05
C ALA A 140 1.80 -24.23 5.49
N GLY A 141 0.65 -24.06 6.17
CA GLY A 141 0.58 -23.55 7.55
C GLY A 141 0.83 -22.05 7.71
N ARG A 142 0.75 -21.27 6.62
CA ARG A 142 0.92 -19.81 6.59
C ARG A 142 -0.33 -19.13 6.03
N PRO A 143 -1.50 -19.25 6.68
CA PRO A 143 -2.73 -18.66 6.15
C PRO A 143 -2.61 -17.13 6.07
N ILE A 144 -3.11 -16.58 4.97
CA ILE A 144 -3.21 -15.15 4.68
C ILE A 144 -4.55 -14.91 3.99
N VAL A 145 -5.09 -13.71 4.15
CA VAL A 145 -6.26 -13.23 3.41
C VAL A 145 -5.85 -12.03 2.55
N VAL A 146 -6.06 -12.10 1.25
CA VAL A 146 -5.69 -11.08 0.26
C VAL A 146 -6.94 -10.59 -0.47
N ARG A 147 -7.11 -9.27 -0.52
CA ARG A 147 -8.23 -8.61 -1.20
C ARG A 147 -7.73 -7.58 -2.18
N LEU A 148 -8.56 -7.25 -3.15
CA LEU A 148 -8.20 -6.39 -4.27
C LEU A 148 -8.83 -5.00 -4.15
N LEU A 149 -8.08 -3.95 -4.47
CA LEU A 149 -8.60 -2.65 -4.88
C LEU A 149 -8.30 -2.46 -6.36
N VAL A 150 -9.27 -1.95 -7.11
CA VAL A 150 -9.02 -1.52 -8.50
C VAL A 150 -8.74 -0.03 -8.53
N THR A 151 -7.66 0.34 -9.20
CA THR A 151 -7.15 1.70 -9.23
C THR A 151 -7.41 2.34 -10.58
N ALA A 152 -7.87 3.59 -10.59
CA ALA A 152 -7.86 4.42 -11.79
C ALA A 152 -6.65 5.35 -11.79
N MET A 153 -6.08 5.60 -12.96
CA MET A 153 -4.97 6.49 -13.16
C MET A 153 -5.46 7.93 -13.28
N ARG A 154 -4.83 8.83 -12.54
CA ARG A 154 -5.16 10.27 -12.46
C ARG A 154 -5.21 11.00 -13.81
N HIS A 155 -4.48 10.49 -14.79
CA HIS A 155 -4.38 11.08 -16.13
C HIS A 155 -5.31 10.42 -17.15
N ALA A 156 -6.00 9.34 -16.78
CA ALA A 156 -6.92 8.62 -17.64
C ALA A 156 -8.37 9.05 -17.44
N ALA A 157 -9.18 8.85 -18.47
CA ALA A 157 -10.58 9.29 -18.50
C ALA A 157 -11.58 8.21 -18.01
N VAL A 158 -11.11 7.01 -17.62
CA VAL A 158 -11.96 5.84 -17.35
C VAL A 158 -12.25 5.60 -15.86
N SER A 159 -11.92 6.54 -14.98
CA SER A 159 -12.11 6.38 -13.53
C SER A 159 -13.52 5.97 -13.11
N ARG A 160 -14.56 6.43 -13.82
CA ARG A 160 -15.94 6.04 -13.57
C ARG A 160 -16.18 4.56 -13.85
N GLU A 161 -15.66 4.03 -14.95
CA GLU A 161 -15.79 2.62 -15.35
C GLU A 161 -15.03 1.70 -14.37
N ILE A 162 -13.86 2.12 -13.91
CA ILE A 162 -13.11 1.37 -12.87
C ILE A 162 -13.86 1.38 -11.53
N ALA A 163 -14.57 2.46 -11.17
CA ALA A 163 -15.45 2.47 -10.01
C ALA A 163 -16.66 1.52 -10.18
N GLU A 164 -17.23 1.41 -11.39
CA GLU A 164 -18.27 0.41 -11.69
C GLU A 164 -17.74 -1.01 -11.55
N LEU A 165 -16.52 -1.26 -12.04
CA LEU A 165 -15.83 -2.54 -11.87
C LEU A 165 -15.65 -2.89 -10.38
N ALA A 166 -15.21 -1.93 -9.55
CA ALA A 166 -15.08 -2.14 -8.10
C ALA A 166 -16.40 -2.60 -7.46
N VAL A 167 -17.51 -1.94 -7.81
CA VAL A 167 -18.84 -2.27 -7.29
C VAL A 167 -19.33 -3.62 -7.84
N ARG A 168 -19.12 -3.92 -9.12
CA ARG A 168 -19.53 -5.19 -9.75
C ARG A 168 -18.83 -6.41 -9.12
N TRP A 169 -17.58 -6.25 -8.68
CA TRP A 169 -16.75 -7.34 -8.11
C TRP A 169 -16.66 -7.34 -6.58
N ARG A 170 -17.43 -6.48 -5.89
CA ARG A 170 -17.30 -6.27 -4.43
C ARG A 170 -17.54 -7.53 -3.57
N ASP A 171 -18.34 -8.46 -4.06
CA ASP A 171 -18.71 -9.70 -3.37
C ASP A 171 -17.86 -10.90 -3.83
N LYS A 172 -16.82 -10.63 -4.65
CA LYS A 172 -15.93 -11.64 -5.24
C LYS A 172 -14.46 -11.47 -4.88
N GLY A 173 -14.11 -10.47 -4.07
CA GLY A 173 -12.75 -10.25 -3.59
C GLY A 173 -12.20 -8.83 -3.81
N VAL A 174 -12.88 -8.01 -4.63
CA VAL A 174 -12.61 -6.56 -4.66
C VAL A 174 -13.25 -5.92 -3.44
N VAL A 175 -12.53 -5.09 -2.69
CA VAL A 175 -13.01 -4.44 -1.46
C VAL A 175 -12.97 -2.93 -1.52
N GLY A 176 -12.41 -2.35 -2.58
CA GLY A 176 -12.47 -0.91 -2.77
C GLY A 176 -11.95 -0.42 -4.11
N PHE A 177 -11.96 0.90 -4.23
CA PHE A 177 -11.45 1.67 -5.36
C PHE A 177 -10.32 2.59 -4.89
N ASP A 178 -9.42 2.94 -5.80
CA ASP A 178 -8.34 3.92 -5.57
C ASP A 178 -8.12 4.78 -6.81
N ILE A 179 -7.43 5.92 -6.63
CA ILE A 179 -6.79 6.62 -7.73
C ILE A 179 -5.29 6.82 -7.47
N ALA A 180 -4.46 6.63 -8.49
CA ALA A 180 -3.00 6.71 -8.39
C ALA A 180 -2.36 7.39 -9.63
N GLY A 181 -1.02 7.47 -9.64
CA GLY A 181 -0.23 8.18 -10.64
C GLY A 181 0.12 9.61 -10.20
N ALA A 182 0.68 10.39 -11.13
CA ALA A 182 1.21 11.73 -10.83
C ALA A 182 0.16 12.65 -10.16
N GLU A 183 0.45 13.06 -8.92
CA GLU A 183 -0.48 13.81 -8.08
C GLU A 183 -0.56 15.31 -8.45
N ALA A 184 0.60 15.96 -8.57
CA ALA A 184 0.66 17.39 -8.87
C ALA A 184 0.08 17.69 -10.26
N GLY A 185 -0.87 18.62 -10.33
CA GLY A 185 -1.55 18.98 -11.58
C GLY A 185 -2.70 18.05 -12.00
N ASN A 186 -2.93 16.95 -11.28
CA ASN A 186 -4.04 16.03 -11.51
C ASN A 186 -4.88 15.86 -10.23
N PRO A 187 -5.64 16.89 -9.81
CA PRO A 187 -6.37 16.87 -8.55
C PRO A 187 -7.42 15.74 -8.50
N PRO A 188 -7.68 15.14 -7.32
CA PRO A 188 -8.67 14.07 -7.18
C PRO A 188 -10.08 14.53 -7.60
N THR A 189 -10.38 15.82 -7.51
CA THR A 189 -11.67 16.40 -7.94
C THR A 189 -11.98 16.23 -9.43
N ARG A 190 -11.01 15.84 -10.28
CA ARG A 190 -11.30 15.42 -11.67
C ARG A 190 -12.09 14.12 -11.77
N HIS A 191 -12.12 13.33 -10.70
CA HIS A 191 -12.75 12.00 -10.65
C HIS A 191 -14.00 11.98 -9.76
N LEU A 192 -14.64 13.14 -9.53
CA LEU A 192 -15.80 13.26 -8.64
C LEU A 192 -16.94 12.31 -9.00
N ASP A 193 -17.25 12.13 -10.28
CA ASP A 193 -18.29 11.20 -10.76
C ASP A 193 -18.03 9.76 -10.28
N ALA A 194 -16.76 9.30 -10.30
CA ALA A 194 -16.38 8.00 -9.77
C ALA A 194 -16.62 7.92 -8.25
N PHE A 195 -16.20 8.93 -7.48
CA PHE A 195 -16.37 8.96 -6.02
C PHE A 195 -17.82 9.13 -5.58
N GLU A 196 -18.62 9.88 -6.33
CA GLU A 196 -20.08 9.97 -6.14
C GLU A 196 -20.72 8.61 -6.34
N TYR A 197 -20.40 7.92 -7.44
CA TYR A 197 -20.90 6.56 -7.65
C TYR A 197 -20.49 5.57 -6.56
N MET A 198 -19.24 5.60 -6.09
CA MET A 198 -18.79 4.74 -4.99
C MET A 198 -19.63 4.97 -3.73
N ARG A 199 -19.88 6.24 -3.37
CA ARG A 199 -20.72 6.60 -2.21
C ARG A 199 -22.18 6.19 -2.40
N ASP A 200 -22.76 6.41 -3.58
CA ASP A 200 -24.13 6.01 -3.90
C ASP A 200 -24.34 4.49 -3.82
N ASN A 201 -23.26 3.72 -3.99
CA ASN A 201 -23.26 2.26 -3.89
C ASN A 201 -22.75 1.71 -2.55
N ASN A 202 -22.53 2.58 -1.53
CA ASN A 202 -21.98 2.21 -0.23
C ASN A 202 -20.63 1.46 -0.31
N ALA A 203 -19.84 1.77 -1.33
CA ALA A 203 -18.57 1.12 -1.59
C ALA A 203 -17.38 1.97 -1.10
N ARG A 204 -16.32 1.29 -0.67
CA ARG A 204 -15.17 1.91 -0.01
C ARG A 204 -14.15 2.39 -1.03
N PHE A 205 -13.45 3.49 -0.71
CA PHE A 205 -12.34 3.95 -1.53
C PHE A 205 -11.26 4.68 -0.73
N THR A 206 -10.03 4.52 -1.20
CA THR A 206 -8.86 5.29 -0.77
C THR A 206 -8.45 6.23 -1.90
N ILE A 207 -7.63 7.24 -1.59
CA ILE A 207 -7.10 8.17 -2.58
C ILE A 207 -5.64 8.43 -2.23
N HIS A 208 -4.71 8.21 -3.17
CA HIS A 208 -3.35 8.73 -3.05
C HIS A 208 -3.39 10.25 -2.93
N ALA A 209 -3.12 10.82 -1.77
CA ALA A 209 -3.08 12.28 -1.62
C ALA A 209 -2.16 12.68 -0.48
N GLY A 210 -1.46 13.80 -0.65
CA GLY A 210 -0.50 14.23 0.36
C GLY A 210 0.83 13.50 0.25
N GLU A 211 1.27 13.10 -0.95
CA GLU A 211 2.57 12.48 -1.19
C GLU A 211 3.51 13.48 -1.88
N ALA A 212 3.24 13.76 -3.16
CA ALA A 212 3.96 14.69 -4.01
C ALA A 212 3.29 16.08 -4.07
N PHE A 213 2.03 16.20 -3.62
CA PHE A 213 1.32 17.48 -3.48
C PHE A 213 0.81 17.68 -2.05
N GLY A 214 0.83 18.93 -1.57
CA GLY A 214 0.66 19.25 -0.16
C GLY A 214 -0.80 19.24 0.35
N LEU A 215 -1.05 20.04 1.37
CA LEU A 215 -2.34 20.15 2.06
C LEU A 215 -3.57 20.33 1.14
N PRO A 216 -3.52 21.06 0.01
CA PRO A 216 -4.67 21.17 -0.90
C PRO A 216 -5.14 19.81 -1.44
N SER A 217 -4.22 18.90 -1.78
CA SER A 217 -4.58 17.56 -2.27
C SER A 217 -5.33 16.75 -1.22
N ILE A 218 -4.79 16.75 0.01
CA ILE A 218 -5.40 16.09 1.16
C ILE A 218 -6.78 16.69 1.44
N HIS A 219 -6.89 18.02 1.37
CA HIS A 219 -8.17 18.71 1.57
C HIS A 219 -9.19 18.29 0.51
N GLU A 220 -8.82 18.22 -0.76
CA GLU A 220 -9.70 17.79 -1.84
C GLU A 220 -10.15 16.33 -1.70
N ALA A 221 -9.23 15.43 -1.37
CA ALA A 221 -9.51 14.02 -1.15
C ALA A 221 -10.54 13.80 -0.03
N ILE A 222 -10.47 14.59 1.05
CA ILE A 222 -11.37 14.45 2.20
C ILE A 222 -12.67 15.25 2.02
N ALA A 223 -12.57 16.54 1.72
CA ALA A 223 -13.71 17.46 1.80
C ALA A 223 -14.64 17.36 0.59
N PHE A 224 -14.08 17.07 -0.60
CA PHE A 224 -14.85 17.01 -1.85
C PHE A 224 -15.13 15.56 -2.24
N CYS A 225 -14.10 14.72 -2.24
CA CYS A 225 -14.22 13.34 -2.71
C CYS A 225 -14.79 12.42 -1.63
N GLY A 226 -14.42 12.63 -0.36
CA GLY A 226 -14.94 11.87 0.78
C GLY A 226 -14.19 10.57 1.06
N ALA A 227 -12.87 10.54 0.83
CA ALA A 227 -12.05 9.34 0.98
C ALA A 227 -12.17 8.69 2.37
N ASP A 228 -12.27 7.36 2.41
CA ASP A 228 -12.26 6.58 3.65
C ASP A 228 -10.85 6.50 4.26
N ARG A 229 -9.82 6.51 3.39
CA ARG A 229 -8.39 6.46 3.73
C ARG A 229 -7.59 7.34 2.78
N LEU A 230 -6.36 7.67 3.18
CA LEU A 230 -5.41 8.37 2.32
C LEU A 230 -4.23 7.44 2.02
N GLY A 231 -4.00 7.19 0.73
CA GLY A 231 -2.73 6.68 0.23
C GLY A 231 -1.64 7.68 0.55
N HIS A 232 -0.64 7.26 1.33
CA HIS A 232 0.34 8.13 1.99
C HIS A 232 -0.29 9.12 2.99
N GLY A 233 -0.66 10.33 2.55
CA GLY A 233 -1.03 11.43 3.44
C GLY A 233 0.13 12.01 4.25
N VAL A 234 1.38 11.71 3.87
CA VAL A 234 2.60 12.07 4.61
C VAL A 234 2.76 13.59 4.79
N ARG A 235 2.34 14.37 3.79
CA ARG A 235 2.36 15.85 3.79
C ARG A 235 1.37 16.48 4.77
N ILE A 236 0.53 15.71 5.47
CA ILE A 236 -0.32 16.27 6.54
C ILE A 236 0.52 16.88 7.67
N VAL A 237 1.79 16.46 7.78
CA VAL A 237 2.78 17.06 8.68
C VAL A 237 2.91 18.58 8.50
N ASP A 238 2.69 19.10 7.30
CA ASP A 238 2.78 20.54 7.01
C ASP A 238 1.67 21.35 7.72
N ASP A 239 0.60 20.69 8.18
CA ASP A 239 -0.47 21.29 8.99
C ASP A 239 -0.26 21.05 10.49
N ILE A 240 0.96 20.65 10.91
CA ILE A 240 1.34 20.41 12.30
C ILE A 240 2.50 21.32 12.69
N ALA A 241 2.29 22.18 13.69
CA ALA A 241 3.35 23.00 14.25
C ALA A 241 3.87 22.40 15.56
N LEU A 242 5.18 22.16 15.64
CA LEU A 242 5.86 21.86 16.89
C LEU A 242 5.92 23.13 17.74
N LEU A 243 5.55 23.04 19.02
CA LEU A 243 5.65 24.14 19.97
C LEU A 243 6.90 23.95 20.83
N ASP A 244 7.65 25.03 21.02
CA ASP A 244 8.76 25.07 21.97
C ASP A 244 8.23 25.54 23.33
N ASP A 245 7.80 24.59 24.15
CA ASP A 245 7.24 24.84 25.49
C ASP A 245 8.20 24.43 26.63
N GLY A 246 9.46 24.15 26.31
CA GLY A 246 10.50 23.85 27.29
C GLY A 246 10.42 22.48 27.97
N ALA A 247 9.48 21.60 27.59
CA ALA A 247 9.26 20.31 28.24
C ALA A 247 9.97 19.10 27.58
N GLY A 248 10.74 19.30 26.51
CA GLY A 248 11.37 18.22 25.73
C GLY A 248 10.36 17.49 24.84
N ALA A 249 10.61 17.47 23.53
CA ALA A 249 9.64 17.10 22.49
C ALA A 249 8.26 17.75 22.73
N GLY A 250 8.25 19.09 22.61
CA GLY A 250 7.16 19.96 23.02
C GLY A 250 5.82 19.68 22.36
N SER A 251 4.76 20.19 22.98
CA SER A 251 3.39 20.04 22.52
C SER A 251 3.22 20.38 21.04
N VAL A 252 2.23 19.78 20.38
CA VAL A 252 1.92 20.08 18.98
C VAL A 252 0.67 20.93 18.89
N ARG A 253 0.66 21.87 17.93
CA ARG A 253 -0.56 22.54 17.49
C ARG A 253 -0.94 21.99 16.13
N LEU A 254 -2.10 21.33 16.08
CA LEU A 254 -2.68 20.86 14.83
C LEU A 254 -3.44 22.01 14.16
N GLY A 255 -3.24 22.16 12.86
CA GLY A 255 -4.14 22.92 12.00
C GLY A 255 -5.48 22.21 11.84
N ARG A 256 -6.38 22.85 11.08
CA ARG A 256 -7.78 22.39 10.98
C ARG A 256 -7.88 21.07 10.23
N LEU A 257 -7.06 20.88 9.20
CA LEU A 257 -7.09 19.68 8.37
C LEU A 257 -6.52 18.49 9.14
N ALA A 258 -5.35 18.67 9.78
CA ALA A 258 -4.73 17.70 10.66
C ALA A 258 -5.67 17.30 11.81
N SER A 259 -6.35 18.27 12.43
CA SER A 259 -7.31 18.00 13.52
C SER A 259 -8.47 17.13 13.03
N ILE A 260 -9.14 17.49 11.92
CA ILE A 260 -10.30 16.72 11.46
C ILE A 260 -9.93 15.30 10.99
N LEU A 261 -8.77 15.13 10.35
CA LEU A 261 -8.25 13.81 9.95
C LEU A 261 -8.01 12.91 11.17
N ARG A 262 -7.33 13.45 12.18
CA ARG A 262 -7.06 12.73 13.44
C ARG A 262 -8.35 12.37 14.16
N ASP A 263 -9.28 13.31 14.29
CA ASP A 263 -10.49 13.15 15.10
C ASP A 263 -11.48 12.19 14.42
N LYS A 264 -11.59 12.23 13.08
CA LYS A 264 -12.35 11.23 12.29
C LYS A 264 -11.66 9.88 12.18
N ARG A 265 -10.42 9.75 12.67
CA ARG A 265 -9.59 8.54 12.57
C ARG A 265 -9.34 8.13 11.11
N ILE A 266 -9.21 9.10 10.20
CA ILE A 266 -8.88 8.79 8.79
C ILE A 266 -7.51 8.11 8.76
N PRO A 267 -7.41 6.88 8.20
CA PRO A 267 -6.15 6.15 8.13
C PRO A 267 -5.19 6.82 7.14
N LEU A 268 -3.92 6.91 7.53
CA LEU A 268 -2.80 7.30 6.68
C LEU A 268 -2.03 6.04 6.31
N GLU A 269 -2.13 5.64 5.05
CA GLU A 269 -1.43 4.48 4.49
C GLU A 269 0.02 4.86 4.18
N LEU A 270 0.84 5.03 5.23
CA LEU A 270 2.22 5.50 5.07
C LEU A 270 3.13 4.41 4.50
N CYS A 271 4.05 4.83 3.62
CA CYS A 271 4.96 3.96 2.88
C CYS A 271 6.40 4.49 3.02
N PRO A 272 7.08 4.23 4.16
CA PRO A 272 8.29 4.96 4.54
C PRO A 272 9.41 4.96 3.49
N SER A 273 9.75 3.80 2.93
CA SER A 273 10.82 3.73 1.92
C SER A 273 10.43 4.36 0.59
N SER A 274 9.19 4.16 0.16
CA SER A 274 8.63 4.83 -1.03
C SER A 274 8.69 6.35 -0.85
N ASN A 275 8.23 6.90 0.28
CA ASN A 275 8.25 8.33 0.54
C ASN A 275 9.66 8.94 0.53
N VAL A 276 10.70 8.16 0.85
CA VAL A 276 12.09 8.59 0.68
C VAL A 276 12.48 8.60 -0.80
N GLN A 277 12.16 7.53 -1.53
CA GLN A 277 12.52 7.37 -2.94
C GLN A 277 11.80 8.34 -3.88
N THR A 278 10.55 8.68 -3.59
CA THR A 278 9.76 9.68 -4.34
C THR A 278 10.15 11.11 -3.98
N GLY A 279 10.98 11.31 -2.95
CA GLY A 279 11.44 12.63 -2.49
C GLY A 279 10.44 13.37 -1.60
N ALA A 280 9.32 12.74 -1.23
CA ALA A 280 8.34 13.31 -0.31
C ALA A 280 8.95 13.57 1.10
N VAL A 281 9.90 12.73 1.50
CA VAL A 281 10.65 12.76 2.75
C VAL A 281 12.14 12.56 2.45
N LYS A 282 13.02 13.19 3.25
CA LYS A 282 14.47 13.13 3.01
C LYS A 282 15.10 11.79 3.39
N SER A 283 14.69 11.19 4.50
CA SER A 283 15.24 9.94 5.02
C SER A 283 14.24 9.28 5.96
N ILE A 284 14.44 7.99 6.29
CA ILE A 284 13.60 7.30 7.28
C ILE A 284 13.66 8.00 8.65
N ALA A 285 14.84 8.47 9.07
CA ALA A 285 15.02 9.19 10.34
C ALA A 285 14.27 10.53 10.38
N ASP A 286 14.11 11.20 9.23
CA ASP A 286 13.35 12.44 9.09
C ASP A 286 11.86 12.21 8.81
N HIS A 287 11.41 10.95 8.73
CA HIS A 287 10.03 10.64 8.34
C HIS A 287 9.03 11.09 9.41
N PRO A 288 7.93 11.78 9.04
CA PRO A 288 6.94 12.25 10.01
C PRO A 288 6.11 11.13 10.65
N PHE A 289 6.48 9.85 10.43
CA PHE A 289 5.73 8.70 10.94
C PHE A 289 5.64 8.77 12.47
N ASP A 290 6.76 9.05 13.15
CA ASP A 290 6.82 9.13 14.60
C ASP A 290 6.02 10.30 15.17
N LEU A 291 6.12 11.49 14.56
CA LEU A 291 5.29 12.63 14.95
C LEU A 291 3.80 12.29 14.85
N LEU A 292 3.37 11.72 13.72
CA LEU A 292 1.98 11.33 13.50
C LEU A 292 1.52 10.22 14.47
N ALA A 293 2.37 9.22 14.72
CA ALA A 293 2.08 8.13 15.64
C ALA A 293 1.95 8.61 17.09
N ARG A 294 2.86 9.48 17.56
CA ARG A 294 2.84 10.04 18.93
C ARG A 294 1.67 10.99 19.13
N THR A 295 1.29 11.74 18.10
CA THR A 295 0.13 12.64 18.10
C THR A 295 -1.20 11.93 17.82
N ARG A 296 -1.18 10.59 17.85
CA ARG A 296 -2.34 9.69 17.79
C ARG A 296 -3.10 9.71 16.47
N PHE A 297 -2.46 10.10 15.36
CA PHE A 297 -3.01 9.80 14.04
C PHE A 297 -3.12 8.28 13.84
N ARG A 298 -4.02 7.87 12.95
CA ARG A 298 -4.16 6.47 12.57
C ARG A 298 -3.19 6.14 11.44
N VAL A 299 -1.93 5.94 11.79
CA VAL A 299 -0.90 5.52 10.86
C VAL A 299 -0.90 4.00 10.69
N THR A 300 -0.64 3.54 9.46
CA THR A 300 -0.36 2.14 9.11
C THR A 300 1.00 2.08 8.41
N VAL A 301 1.64 0.91 8.42
CA VAL A 301 2.93 0.66 7.75
C VAL A 301 2.66 -0.14 6.49
N ASN A 302 3.15 0.30 5.34
CA ASN A 302 2.90 -0.34 4.05
C ASN A 302 4.14 -0.27 3.16
N THR A 303 4.17 -1.13 2.15
CA THR A 303 5.30 -1.33 1.23
C THR A 303 5.23 -0.47 -0.03
N ASP A 304 4.03 -0.12 -0.47
CA ASP A 304 3.78 0.52 -1.76
C ASP A 304 4.20 -0.38 -2.93
N ASN A 305 5.45 -0.31 -3.39
CA ASN A 305 5.94 -1.09 -4.52
C ASN A 305 7.16 -1.89 -4.10
N ARG A 306 6.99 -3.16 -3.71
CA ARG A 306 8.08 -3.99 -3.16
C ARG A 306 9.30 -4.07 -4.07
N LEU A 307 9.09 -4.20 -5.39
CA LEU A 307 10.17 -4.30 -6.38
C LEU A 307 10.92 -2.97 -6.55
N MET A 308 10.18 -1.88 -6.73
CA MET A 308 10.72 -0.53 -6.93
C MET A 308 11.45 -0.07 -5.67
N SER A 309 10.86 -0.36 -4.50
CA SER A 309 11.36 0.10 -3.21
C SER A 309 12.37 -0.82 -2.55
N ASP A 310 12.63 -2.00 -3.14
CA ASP A 310 13.50 -3.05 -2.58
C ASP A 310 13.24 -3.25 -1.09
N THR A 311 11.99 -3.65 -0.82
CA THR A 311 11.45 -3.70 0.54
C THR A 311 10.45 -4.85 0.72
N SER A 312 10.13 -5.09 1.98
CA SER A 312 9.11 -6.02 2.46
C SER A 312 8.42 -5.41 3.69
N MET A 313 7.32 -6.00 4.15
CA MET A 313 6.64 -5.52 5.35
C MET A 313 7.53 -5.57 6.58
N SER A 314 8.38 -6.61 6.70
CA SER A 314 9.36 -6.69 7.77
C SER A 314 10.46 -5.66 7.67
N LEU A 315 10.95 -5.36 6.45
CA LEU A 315 11.95 -4.30 6.25
C LEU A 315 11.38 -2.91 6.57
N GLU A 316 10.14 -2.60 6.20
CA GLU A 316 9.50 -1.35 6.60
C GLU A 316 9.37 -1.24 8.12
N MET A 317 8.90 -2.30 8.78
CA MET A 317 8.77 -2.33 10.23
C MET A 317 10.14 -2.22 10.93
N SER A 318 11.18 -2.88 10.43
CA SER A 318 12.53 -2.81 11.02
C SER A 318 13.14 -1.43 10.85
N ARG A 319 13.05 -0.83 9.65
CA ARG A 319 13.52 0.54 9.37
C ARG A 319 12.88 1.56 10.32
N LEU A 320 11.57 1.47 10.54
CA LEU A 320 10.88 2.33 11.50
C LEU A 320 11.28 2.04 12.96
N ALA A 321 11.43 0.77 13.33
CA ALA A 321 11.83 0.39 14.68
C ALA A 321 13.24 0.88 15.03
N GLU A 322 14.18 0.75 14.10
CA GLU A 322 15.54 1.26 14.22
C GLU A 322 15.57 2.79 14.30
N ALA A 323 14.84 3.48 13.42
CA ALA A 323 14.85 4.94 13.35
C ALA A 323 14.20 5.62 14.57
N PHE A 324 13.13 5.03 15.11
CA PHE A 324 12.32 5.68 16.14
C PHE A 324 12.28 4.95 17.49
N GLY A 325 13.02 3.84 17.61
CA GLY A 325 13.11 3.05 18.83
C GLY A 325 11.81 2.32 19.20
N TYR A 326 11.02 1.92 18.19
CA TYR A 326 9.75 1.23 18.43
C TYR A 326 9.95 -0.18 18.99
N GLY A 327 9.04 -0.58 19.89
CA GLY A 327 8.95 -1.93 20.44
C GLY A 327 7.77 -2.73 19.89
N TRP A 328 7.57 -3.93 20.42
CA TRP A 328 6.47 -4.82 20.00
C TRP A 328 5.09 -4.19 20.15
N SER A 329 4.82 -3.45 21.24
CA SER A 329 3.53 -2.78 21.43
C SER A 329 3.25 -1.71 20.37
N ASP A 330 4.29 -1.08 19.81
CA ASP A 330 4.13 -0.12 18.72
C ASP A 330 3.79 -0.83 17.41
N LEU A 331 4.53 -1.89 17.07
CA LEU A 331 4.26 -2.70 15.88
C LEU A 331 2.86 -3.34 15.95
N GLU A 332 2.46 -3.87 17.12
CA GLU A 332 1.10 -4.37 17.36
C GLU A 332 0.06 -3.27 17.09
N ARG A 333 0.27 -2.06 17.63
CA ARG A 333 -0.62 -0.92 17.40
C ARG A 333 -0.74 -0.59 15.91
N PHE A 334 0.36 -0.58 15.16
CA PHE A 334 0.35 -0.27 13.73
C PHE A 334 -0.39 -1.35 12.91
N THR A 335 -0.16 -2.63 13.23
CA THR A 335 -0.86 -3.75 12.63
C THR A 335 -2.36 -3.73 12.95
N ILE A 336 -2.75 -3.43 14.20
CA ILE A 336 -4.16 -3.27 14.58
C ILE A 336 -4.78 -2.03 13.92
N ASN A 337 -4.03 -0.92 13.76
CA ASN A 337 -4.51 0.25 13.03
C ASN A 337 -4.84 -0.11 11.58
N ALA A 338 -3.98 -0.90 10.92
CA ALA A 338 -4.23 -1.42 9.59
C ALA A 338 -5.50 -2.28 9.57
N MET A 339 -5.61 -3.30 10.41
CA MET A 339 -6.82 -4.14 10.39
C MET A 339 -8.10 -3.38 10.71
N LYS A 340 -8.09 -2.41 11.62
CA LYS A 340 -9.29 -1.59 11.89
C LYS A 340 -9.63 -0.59 10.76
N SER A 341 -8.76 -0.50 9.75
CA SER A 341 -8.89 0.36 8.57
C SER A 341 -9.08 -0.45 7.28
N ALA A 342 -8.98 -1.78 7.35
CA ALA A 342 -9.29 -2.66 6.24
C ALA A 342 -10.74 -2.48 5.78
N PHE A 343 -10.99 -2.69 4.48
CA PHE A 343 -12.27 -2.55 3.83
C PHE A 343 -13.15 -3.81 3.88
N ILE A 344 -12.62 -4.94 4.36
CA ILE A 344 -13.43 -6.12 4.66
C ILE A 344 -14.44 -5.88 5.82
N PRO A 345 -15.50 -6.70 5.91
CA PRO A 345 -16.51 -6.61 6.96
C PRO A 345 -15.95 -6.58 8.39
N PHE A 346 -16.67 -5.90 9.29
CA PHE A 346 -16.22 -5.63 10.66
C PHE A 346 -15.95 -6.89 11.49
N ASP A 347 -16.80 -7.90 11.38
CA ASP A 347 -16.65 -9.21 12.01
C ASP A 347 -15.37 -9.92 11.55
N GLN A 348 -15.07 -9.91 10.25
CA GLN A 348 -13.84 -10.48 9.70
C GLN A 348 -12.59 -9.75 10.22
N ARG A 349 -12.65 -8.41 10.31
CA ARG A 349 -11.56 -7.60 10.92
C ARG A 349 -11.35 -7.96 12.38
N LEU A 350 -12.43 -8.10 13.15
CA LEU A 350 -12.34 -8.49 14.55
C LEU A 350 -11.72 -9.87 14.73
N ALA A 351 -12.15 -10.86 13.93
CA ALA A 351 -11.60 -12.21 13.99
C ALA A 351 -10.07 -12.20 13.77
N ILE A 352 -9.59 -11.52 12.72
CA ILE A 352 -8.14 -11.41 12.46
C ILE A 352 -7.42 -10.68 13.60
N ILE A 353 -8.01 -9.61 14.15
CA ILE A 353 -7.40 -8.86 15.27
C ILE A 353 -7.30 -9.72 16.53
N ASP A 354 -8.41 -10.34 16.94
CA ASP A 354 -8.56 -10.97 18.26
C ASP A 354 -8.03 -12.41 18.28
N GLU A 355 -8.09 -13.13 17.16
CA GLU A 355 -7.71 -14.55 17.08
C GLU A 355 -6.30 -14.75 16.51
N VAL A 356 -5.78 -13.80 15.71
CA VAL A 356 -4.48 -13.94 15.04
C VAL A 356 -3.47 -12.91 15.52
N ILE A 357 -3.77 -11.62 15.40
CA ILE A 357 -2.79 -10.55 15.64
C ILE A 357 -2.43 -10.44 17.12
N LYS A 358 -3.42 -10.17 17.99
CA LYS A 358 -3.17 -9.95 19.43
C LYS A 358 -2.52 -11.16 20.10
N PRO A 359 -2.98 -12.42 19.89
CA PRO A 359 -2.35 -13.57 20.53
C PRO A 359 -0.87 -13.75 20.13
N ARG A 360 -0.54 -13.56 18.84
CA ARG A 360 0.84 -13.67 18.36
C ARG A 360 1.74 -12.54 18.88
N TYR A 361 1.25 -11.30 18.95
CA TYR A 361 2.00 -10.22 19.58
C TYR A 361 2.16 -10.39 21.10
N ALA A 362 1.16 -10.94 21.79
CA ALA A 362 1.27 -11.22 23.23
C ALA A 362 2.44 -12.15 23.55
N VAL A 363 2.68 -13.18 22.71
CA VAL A 363 3.86 -14.05 22.82
C VAL A 363 5.15 -13.25 22.67
N LEU A 364 5.26 -12.40 21.64
CA LEU A 364 6.45 -11.57 21.36
C LEU A 364 6.73 -10.53 22.45
N ILE A 365 5.69 -10.00 23.09
CA ILE A 365 5.81 -9.03 24.18
C ILE A 365 6.24 -9.71 25.49
N SER A 366 5.81 -10.96 25.70
CA SER A 366 6.06 -11.71 26.93
C SER A 366 7.42 -12.43 26.97
N GLY A 367 8.01 -12.73 25.81
CA GLY A 367 9.31 -13.37 25.65
C GLY A 367 10.43 -12.35 25.49
#